data_AF-A0A455U4V3-F1
#
_entry.id   AF-A0A455U4V3-F1
#
_cell.length_a   1.000
_cell.length_b   1.000
_cell.length_c   1.000
_cell.angle_alpha   90.00
_cell.angle_beta   90.00
_cell.angle_gamma   90.00
#
_symmetry.space_group_name_H-M   'P 1'
#
loop_
_entity.id
_entity.type
_entity.pdbx_description
1 polymer ?
#
loop_
_entity_poly.entity_id
_entity_poly.type
_entity_poly.pdbx_seq_one_letter_code
_entity_poly.pdbx_strand_id
1 'polypeptide(L)'
;MYIWEQRHWPCFEWDESVLRPTLDDVRLLQGRVLGKTEAVHGQADLDVEMDALIQNALRTSEIEGERLDVGSVRSSVVLQLGLEQAGVSTRTTPASEALVELLLQSTRQLDEPLSGNSCAFGNPCFCSRPRRARQSTCRRAARQSHHASGVGAA
;
A
#
# COMPACT_ATOMS: atom_id res chain seq x y z
N MET A 1 -20.22 1.12 13.53
CA MET A 1 -20.67 1.75 12.28
C MET A 1 -19.52 1.69 11.30
N TYR A 2 -19.74 1.06 10.14
CA TYR A 2 -18.74 0.90 9.09
C TYR A 2 -18.85 2.01 8.05
N ILE A 3 -17.75 2.32 7.35
CA ILE A 3 -17.69 3.41 6.35
C ILE A 3 -18.71 3.19 5.21
N TRP A 4 -18.93 1.94 4.80
CA TRP A 4 -19.88 1.58 3.74
C TRP A 4 -21.36 1.77 4.14
N GLU A 5 -21.65 2.00 5.43
CA GLU A 5 -23.00 2.28 5.93
C GLU A 5 -23.36 3.78 5.78
N GLN A 6 -22.40 4.64 5.42
CA GLN A 6 -22.64 6.08 5.30
C GLN A 6 -23.41 6.42 4.02
N ARG A 7 -24.35 7.37 4.13
CA ARG A 7 -25.25 7.80 3.04
C ARG A 7 -24.52 8.29 1.78
N HIS A 8 -23.36 8.90 1.96
CA HIS A 8 -22.58 9.46 0.86
C HIS A 8 -21.61 8.45 0.26
N TRP A 9 -21.54 7.20 0.75
CA TRP A 9 -20.70 6.18 0.14
C TRP A 9 -21.10 5.90 -1.32
N PRO A 10 -20.17 5.88 -2.29
CA PRO A 10 -18.71 6.00 -2.16
C PRO A 10 -18.18 7.43 -2.33
N CYS A 11 -19.05 8.41 -2.60
CA CYS A 11 -18.72 9.82 -2.77
C CYS A 11 -18.46 10.52 -1.42
N PHE A 12 -17.26 10.28 -0.87
CA PHE A 12 -16.83 10.88 0.38
C PHE A 12 -16.60 12.40 0.26
N GLU A 13 -17.07 13.16 1.26
CA GLU A 13 -16.77 14.58 1.43
C GLU A 13 -15.86 14.75 2.65
N TRP A 14 -14.86 15.63 2.54
CA TRP A 14 -13.95 15.96 3.63
C TRP A 14 -13.72 17.46 3.76
N ASP A 15 -13.44 17.88 4.99
CA ASP A 15 -13.01 19.23 5.30
C ASP A 15 -11.48 19.33 5.17
N GLU A 16 -11.04 20.10 4.18
CA GLU A 16 -9.62 20.34 3.95
C GLU A 16 -8.98 21.13 5.09
N SER A 17 -9.70 22.07 5.72
CA SER A 17 -9.14 22.90 6.79
C SER A 17 -8.77 22.09 8.02
N VAL A 18 -9.49 20.99 8.27
CA VAL A 18 -9.24 20.05 9.36
C VAL A 18 -8.09 19.09 9.02
N LEU A 19 -8.01 18.59 7.78
CA LEU A 19 -7.01 17.59 7.38
C LEU A 19 -5.65 18.18 7.01
N ARG A 20 -5.62 19.41 6.51
CA ARG A 20 -4.41 20.01 5.93
C ARG A 20 -3.22 20.06 6.89
N PRO A 21 -3.35 20.47 8.18
CA PRO A 21 -2.22 20.47 9.10
C PRO A 21 -1.56 19.09 9.24
N THR A 22 -2.37 18.05 9.46
CA THR A 22 -1.89 16.67 9.58
C THR A 22 -1.25 16.17 8.29
N LEU A 23 -1.84 16.48 7.13
CA LEU A 23 -1.28 16.07 5.83
C LEU A 23 0.06 16.74 5.54
N ASP A 24 0.25 18.00 5.94
CA ASP A 24 1.50 18.71 5.76
C ASP A 24 2.61 18.12 6.65
N ASP A 25 2.29 17.73 7.89
CA ASP A 25 3.21 17.00 8.76
C ASP A 25 3.61 15.63 8.17
N VAL A 26 2.64 14.87 7.65
CA VAL A 26 2.90 13.58 6.99
C VAL A 26 3.79 13.76 5.76
N ARG A 27 3.53 14.78 4.93
CA ARG A 27 4.36 15.08 3.75
C ARG A 27 5.80 15.43 4.13
N LEU A 28 5.98 16.20 5.21
CA LEU A 28 7.32 16.52 5.70
C LEU A 28 8.07 15.26 6.16
N LEU A 29 7.40 14.36 6.88
CA LEU A 29 7.99 13.09 7.30
C LEU A 29 8.31 12.19 6.12
N GLN A 30 7.43 12.10 5.13
CA GLN A 30 7.67 11.35 3.90
C GLN A 30 8.90 11.89 3.15
N GLY A 31 9.01 13.20 3.00
CA GLY A 31 10.18 13.83 2.37
C GLY A 31 11.49 13.54 3.11
N ARG A 32 11.47 13.49 4.46
CA ARG A 32 12.65 13.10 5.25
C ARG A 32 13.05 11.64 5.03
N VAL A 33 12.10 10.74 4.85
CA VAL A 33 12.39 9.33 4.53
C VAL A 33 13.00 9.23 3.14
N LEU A 34 12.36 9.85 2.13
CA LEU A 34 12.84 9.86 0.75
C LEU A 34 14.25 10.44 0.63
N GLY A 35 14.52 11.58 1.27
CA GLY A 35 15.85 12.19 1.23
C GLY A 35 16.93 11.33 1.91
N LYS A 36 16.56 10.50 2.91
CA LYS A 36 17.50 9.55 3.51
C LYS A 36 17.78 8.37 2.60
N THR A 37 16.75 7.83 1.93
CA THR A 37 16.91 6.69 1.01
C THR A 37 17.67 7.10 -0.25
N GLU A 38 17.43 8.29 -0.79
CA GLU A 38 18.18 8.80 -1.96
C GLU A 38 19.67 9.03 -1.67
N ALA A 39 20.04 9.32 -0.42
CA ALA A 39 21.44 9.50 -0.02
C ALA A 39 22.23 8.16 0.08
N VAL A 40 21.54 7.02 0.02
CA VAL A 40 22.13 5.69 0.01
C VAL A 40 22.36 5.28 -1.45
N HIS A 41 23.55 4.79 -1.79
CA HIS A 41 23.90 4.45 -3.17
C HIS A 41 24.52 3.05 -3.25
N GLY A 42 24.29 2.35 -4.37
CA GLY A 42 24.90 1.05 -4.64
C GLY A 42 24.30 -0.06 -3.77
N GLN A 43 25.14 -0.97 -3.28
CA GLN A 43 24.69 -2.17 -2.56
C GLN A 43 23.86 -1.88 -1.30
N ALA A 44 24.08 -0.73 -0.67
CA ALA A 44 23.33 -0.33 0.51
C ALA A 44 21.84 -0.04 0.21
N ASP A 45 21.47 0.23 -1.04
CA ASP A 45 20.08 0.41 -1.46
C ASP A 45 19.31 -0.92 -1.45
N LEU A 46 19.96 -2.00 -1.93
CA LEU A 46 19.39 -3.35 -1.93
C LEU A 46 19.22 -3.91 -0.51
N ASP A 47 20.15 -3.61 0.40
CA ASP A 47 20.02 -4.02 1.81
C ASP A 47 18.83 -3.30 2.49
N VAL A 48 18.63 -2.01 2.19
CA VAL A 48 17.49 -1.24 2.69
C VAL A 48 16.17 -1.77 2.11
N GLU A 49 16.12 -2.07 0.81
CA GLU A 49 14.93 -2.68 0.17
C GLU A 49 14.61 -4.05 0.79
N MET A 50 15.62 -4.90 0.96
CA MET A 50 15.46 -6.22 1.58
C MET A 50 14.90 -6.10 3.01
N ASP A 51 15.49 -5.26 3.85
CA ASP A 51 15.05 -5.07 5.22
C ASP A 51 13.61 -4.51 5.27
N ALA A 52 13.28 -3.56 4.40
CA ALA A 52 11.93 -3.02 4.29
C ALA A 52 10.90 -4.09 3.90
N LEU A 53 11.21 -4.95 2.92
CA LEU A 53 10.33 -6.05 2.49
C LEU A 53 10.13 -7.09 3.59
N ILE A 54 11.20 -7.49 4.30
CA ILE A 54 11.11 -8.42 5.42
C ILE A 54 10.22 -7.85 6.53
N GLN A 55 10.44 -6.60 6.91
CA GLN A 55 9.63 -5.96 7.95
C GLN A 55 8.17 -5.81 7.53
N ASN A 56 7.90 -5.41 6.28
CA ASN A 56 6.53 -5.34 5.76
C ASN A 56 5.85 -6.71 5.82
N ALA A 57 6.48 -7.76 5.31
CA ALA A 57 5.91 -9.12 5.32
C ALA A 57 5.56 -9.59 6.73
N LEU A 58 6.48 -9.44 7.69
CA LEU A 58 6.23 -9.85 9.07
C LEU A 58 5.10 -9.03 9.72
N ARG A 59 5.12 -7.70 9.56
CA ARG A 59 4.14 -6.82 10.21
C ARG A 59 2.76 -6.94 9.61
N THR A 60 2.63 -7.07 8.29
CA THR A 60 1.32 -7.23 7.66
C THR A 60 0.70 -8.58 8.00
N SER A 61 1.49 -9.66 8.08
CA SER A 61 0.99 -10.96 8.54
C SER A 61 0.55 -10.92 10.01
N GLU A 62 1.30 -10.24 10.88
CA GLU A 62 0.95 -10.12 12.30
C GLU A 62 -0.42 -9.46 12.51
N ILE A 63 -0.78 -8.47 11.68
CA ILE A 63 -2.08 -7.79 11.73
C ILE A 63 -3.23 -8.77 11.45
N GLU A 64 -3.01 -9.72 10.54
CA GLU A 64 -3.99 -10.75 10.17
C GLU A 64 -3.98 -11.95 11.13
N GLY A 65 -3.11 -11.92 12.16
CA GLY A 65 -2.93 -12.99 13.14
C GLY A 65 -2.05 -14.14 12.63
N GLU A 66 -1.40 -13.97 11.48
CA GLU A 66 -0.47 -14.94 10.91
C GLU A 66 0.96 -14.67 11.39
N ARG A 67 1.70 -15.74 11.71
CA ARG A 67 3.13 -15.65 12.08
C ARG A 67 3.96 -16.41 11.07
N LEU A 68 4.70 -15.67 10.25
CA LEU A 68 5.62 -16.25 9.28
C LEU A 68 6.98 -16.55 9.90
N ASP A 69 7.65 -17.59 9.40
CA ASP A 69 9.03 -17.87 9.77
C ASP A 69 9.97 -16.83 9.16
N VAL A 70 10.74 -16.15 10.00
CA VAL A 70 11.64 -15.05 9.58
C VAL A 70 12.70 -15.55 8.60
N GLY A 71 13.23 -16.76 8.82
CA GLY A 71 14.23 -17.35 7.92
C GLY A 71 13.66 -17.61 6.53
N SER A 72 12.42 -18.10 6.48
CA SER A 72 11.67 -18.34 5.26
C SER A 72 11.34 -17.05 4.49
N VAL A 73 10.89 -16.00 5.19
CA VAL A 73 10.64 -14.67 4.60
C VAL A 73 11.91 -14.09 4.02
N ARG A 74 13.01 -14.08 4.78
CA ARG A 74 14.31 -13.58 4.30
C ARG A 74 14.79 -14.35 3.07
N SER A 75 14.67 -15.67 3.10
CA SER A 75 15.02 -16.55 1.97
C SER A 75 14.22 -16.20 0.72
N SER A 76 12.92 -15.95 0.88
CA SER A 76 12.04 -15.57 -0.23
C SER A 76 12.38 -14.19 -0.80
N VAL A 77 12.71 -13.21 0.06
CA VAL A 77 13.14 -11.87 -0.39
C VAL A 77 14.45 -11.95 -1.17
N VAL A 78 15.45 -12.70 -0.69
CA VAL A 78 16.73 -12.88 -1.39
C VAL A 78 16.52 -13.44 -2.80
N LEU A 79 15.69 -14.48 -2.94
CA LEU A 79 15.38 -15.09 -4.23
C LEU A 79 14.67 -14.12 -5.18
N GLN A 80 13.72 -13.33 -4.67
CA GLN A 80 12.95 -12.39 -5.49
C GLN A 80 13.75 -11.12 -5.87
N LEU A 81 14.78 -10.78 -5.10
CA LEU A 81 15.73 -9.71 -5.42
C LEU A 81 16.90 -10.18 -6.32
N GLY A 82 16.98 -11.47 -6.65
CA GLY A 82 18.08 -12.03 -7.47
C GLY A 82 19.44 -12.01 -6.75
N LEU A 83 19.43 -12.10 -5.42
CA LEU A 83 20.62 -12.01 -4.55
C LEU A 83 21.16 -13.39 -4.16
N GLU A 84 20.63 -14.47 -4.73
CA GLU A 84 21.09 -15.81 -4.42
C GLU A 84 22.55 -16.07 -4.78
N GLN A 85 23.27 -16.68 -3.85
CA GLN A 85 24.66 -17.12 -4.05
C GLN A 85 24.68 -18.62 -4.29
N ALA A 86 25.48 -19.07 -5.27
CA ALA A 86 25.59 -20.48 -5.63
C ALA A 86 25.94 -21.33 -4.41
N GLY A 87 25.07 -22.29 -4.05
CA GLY A 87 25.29 -23.26 -2.98
C GLY A 87 24.55 -23.00 -1.66
N VAL A 88 23.78 -21.91 -1.53
CA VAL A 88 22.92 -21.70 -0.36
C VAL A 88 21.56 -22.37 -0.59
N SER A 89 21.22 -23.38 0.20
CA SER A 89 19.87 -23.95 0.21
C SER A 89 18.91 -22.97 0.89
N THR A 90 18.20 -22.16 0.13
CA THR A 90 17.17 -21.25 0.65
C THR A 90 15.88 -22.02 0.88
N ARG A 91 15.54 -22.28 2.15
CA ARG A 91 14.26 -22.94 2.51
C ARG A 91 13.17 -21.89 2.63
N THR A 92 12.20 -21.95 1.74
CA THR A 92 11.03 -21.08 1.73
C THR A 92 9.75 -21.86 2.08
N THR A 93 8.68 -21.13 2.38
CA THR A 93 7.33 -21.67 2.54
C THR A 93 6.42 -21.02 1.51
N PRO A 94 5.37 -21.71 1.02
CA PRO A 94 4.45 -21.13 0.05
C PRO A 94 3.79 -19.82 0.53
N ALA A 95 3.55 -19.71 1.85
CA ALA A 95 2.99 -18.51 2.46
C ALA A 95 3.97 -17.32 2.39
N SER A 96 5.25 -17.54 2.75
CA SER A 96 6.26 -16.49 2.65
C SER A 96 6.52 -16.07 1.21
N GLU A 97 6.53 -17.02 0.26
CA GLU A 97 6.75 -16.73 -1.16
C GLU A 97 5.63 -15.87 -1.73
N ALA A 98 4.38 -16.27 -1.51
CA ALA A 98 3.22 -15.55 -2.02
C ALA A 98 3.12 -14.13 -1.46
N LEU A 99 3.45 -13.92 -0.17
CA LEU A 99 3.38 -12.60 0.43
C LEU A 99 4.49 -11.68 -0.09
N VAL A 100 5.72 -12.17 -0.20
CA VAL A 100 6.84 -11.37 -0.71
C VAL A 100 6.63 -11.02 -2.17
N GLU A 101 6.14 -11.97 -2.98
CA GLU A 101 5.78 -11.73 -4.39
C GLU A 101 4.72 -10.63 -4.51
N LEU A 102 3.66 -10.68 -3.69
CA LEU A 102 2.65 -9.61 -3.66
C LEU A 102 3.28 -8.26 -3.34
N LEU A 103 4.06 -8.18 -2.25
CA LEU A 103 4.62 -6.92 -1.79
C LEU A 103 5.45 -6.29 -2.91
N LEU A 104 6.27 -7.09 -3.59
CA LEU A 104 7.07 -6.64 -4.72
C LEU A 104 6.25 -6.19 -5.91
N GLN A 105 5.21 -6.96 -6.31
CA GLN A 105 4.30 -6.53 -7.37
C GLN A 105 3.65 -5.19 -7.03
N SER A 106 3.15 -5.06 -5.80
CA SER A 106 2.46 -3.85 -5.31
C SER A 106 3.38 -2.63 -5.25
N THR A 107 4.66 -2.80 -4.95
CA THR A 107 5.61 -1.68 -4.86
C THR A 107 6.31 -1.37 -6.17
N ARG A 108 6.38 -2.31 -7.12
CA ARG A 108 7.09 -2.13 -8.40
C ARG A 108 6.16 -1.81 -9.59
N GLN A 109 4.89 -2.19 -9.52
CA GLN A 109 3.90 -1.95 -10.58
C GLN A 109 2.96 -0.80 -10.22
N LEU A 110 3.51 0.33 -9.79
CA LEU A 110 2.74 1.49 -9.31
C LEU A 110 1.91 2.18 -10.39
N ASP A 111 2.33 2.06 -11.66
CA ASP A 111 1.66 2.67 -12.81
C ASP A 111 0.51 1.80 -13.36
N GLU A 112 0.36 0.56 -12.88
CA GLU A 112 -0.74 -0.31 -13.33
C GLU A 112 -2.06 0.11 -12.65
N PRO A 113 -3.13 0.37 -13.42
CA PRO A 113 -4.43 0.66 -12.83
C PRO A 113 -4.90 -0.53 -11.98
N LEU A 114 -5.35 -0.26 -10.76
CA LEU A 114 -5.94 -1.28 -9.90
C LEU A 114 -7.15 -1.92 -10.60
N SER A 115 -6.94 -3.14 -11.10
CA SER A 115 -7.94 -3.98 -11.74
C SER A 115 -8.44 -5.03 -10.75
N GLY A 116 -9.65 -5.58 -10.95
CA GLY A 116 -10.16 -6.65 -10.09
C GLY A 116 -9.23 -7.89 -10.01
N ASN A 117 -8.36 -8.05 -11.02
CA ASN A 117 -7.39 -9.13 -11.10
C ASN A 117 -6.02 -8.75 -10.51
N SER A 118 -5.68 -7.47 -10.39
CA SER A 118 -4.47 -7.02 -9.67
C SER A 118 -4.53 -7.33 -8.17
N CYS A 119 -5.74 -7.52 -7.61
CA CYS A 119 -5.95 -8.02 -6.24
C CYS A 119 -6.03 -9.55 -6.16
N ALA A 120 -5.98 -10.27 -7.28
CA ALA A 120 -6.03 -11.73 -7.29
C ALA A 120 -4.63 -12.27 -7.04
N PHE A 121 -4.26 -12.35 -5.76
CA PHE A 121 -3.14 -13.14 -5.29
C PHE A 121 -3.19 -14.53 -5.96
N GLY A 122 -2.09 -14.95 -6.59
CA GLY A 122 -1.95 -16.28 -7.21
C GLY A 122 -2.06 -17.47 -6.23
N ASN A 123 -2.43 -17.23 -4.97
CA ASN A 123 -2.62 -18.23 -3.93
C ASN A 123 -3.93 -17.96 -3.14
N PRO A 124 -4.75 -18.97 -2.84
CA PRO A 124 -6.09 -18.82 -2.26
C PRO A 124 -6.12 -18.36 -0.79
N CYS A 125 -4.96 -18.15 -0.14
CA CYS A 125 -4.89 -17.87 1.30
C CYS A 125 -5.55 -16.54 1.70
N PHE A 126 -5.51 -15.50 0.85
CA PHE A 126 -5.98 -14.16 1.24
C PHE A 126 -7.35 -13.75 0.70
N CYS A 127 -7.89 -14.42 -0.33
CA CYS A 127 -9.15 -14.03 -0.98
C CYS A 127 -10.35 -14.97 -0.72
N SER A 128 -10.28 -15.88 0.25
CA SER A 128 -11.34 -16.88 0.48
C SER A 128 -12.68 -16.34 1.01
N ARG A 129 -12.91 -15.02 1.02
CA ARG A 129 -14.22 -14.43 1.36
C ARG A 129 -14.78 -13.57 0.22
N PRO A 130 -15.93 -13.96 -0.38
CA PRO A 130 -16.54 -13.18 -1.44
C PRO A 130 -17.07 -11.86 -0.87
N ARG A 131 -16.42 -10.74 -1.19
CA ARG A 131 -17.03 -9.41 -1.00
C ARG A 131 -18.03 -9.18 -2.14
N ARG A 132 -19.31 -9.06 -1.80
CA ARG A 132 -20.34 -8.56 -2.74
C ARG A 132 -20.00 -7.11 -3.11
N ALA A 133 -19.37 -6.90 -4.26
CA ALA A 133 -19.17 -5.58 -4.82
C ALA A 133 -20.49 -5.09 -5.46
N ARG A 134 -21.16 -4.12 -4.83
CA ARG A 134 -22.12 -3.25 -5.53
C ARG A 134 -21.29 -2.19 -6.26
N GLN A 135 -21.25 -2.26 -7.58
CA GLN A 135 -20.60 -1.26 -8.41
C GLN A 135 -21.38 0.07 -8.30
N SER A 136 -20.77 1.09 -7.70
CA SER A 136 -21.27 2.46 -7.76
C SER A 136 -20.12 3.37 -8.22
N THR A 137 -20.20 3.84 -9.46
CA THR A 137 -19.25 4.82 -10.01
C THR A 137 -19.62 6.22 -9.54
N CYS A 138 -18.72 6.89 -8.82
CA CYS A 138 -18.89 8.30 -8.44
C CYS A 138 -18.42 9.20 -9.60
N ARG A 139 -19.33 9.98 -10.21
CA ARG A 139 -18.93 11.08 -11.14
C ARG A 139 -18.53 12.29 -10.29
N ARG A 140 -17.34 12.84 -10.57
CA ARG A 140 -16.76 14.04 -9.92
C ARG A 140 -17.80 15.17 -9.79
N ALA A 141 -18.17 15.54 -8.58
CA ALA A 141 -18.86 16.82 -8.32
C ALA A 141 -17.79 17.92 -8.28
N ALA A 142 -17.86 18.86 -9.22
CA ALA A 142 -17.04 20.07 -9.19
C ALA A 142 -17.48 20.92 -7.98
N ARG A 143 -16.54 21.26 -7.09
CA ARG A 143 -16.75 22.25 -6.03
C ARG A 143 -17.15 23.58 -6.68
N GLN A 144 -18.40 24.02 -6.50
CA GLN A 144 -18.76 25.41 -6.73
C GLN A 144 -18.21 26.24 -5.58
N SER A 145 -17.19 27.04 -5.88
CA SER A 145 -16.68 28.09 -5.01
C SER A 145 -17.79 29.09 -4.70
N HIS A 146 -18.17 29.19 -3.43
CA HIS A 146 -18.95 30.31 -2.93
C HIS A 146 -18.17 31.61 -3.17
N HIS A 147 -18.60 32.43 -4.13
CA HIS A 147 -18.29 33.85 -4.13
C HIS A 147 -19.51 34.61 -3.58
N ALA A 148 -19.38 35.04 -2.33
CA ALA A 148 -20.20 36.12 -1.81
C ALA A 148 -19.86 37.41 -2.58
N SER A 149 -20.88 38.06 -3.12
CA SER A 149 -20.89 39.49 -3.37
C SER A 149 -22.35 39.94 -3.33
N GLY A 150 -22.71 40.55 -2.20
CA GLY A 150 -23.86 41.43 -2.15
C GLY A 150 -23.48 42.77 -2.79
N VAL A 151 -24.38 43.29 -3.62
CA VAL A 151 -24.57 44.73 -3.88
C VAL A 151 -26.07 44.89 -4.19
N GLY A 152 -26.70 45.86 -3.54
CA GLY A 152 -28.14 46.11 -3.62
C GLY A 152 -28.57 47.03 -4.78
N ALA A 153 -29.89 47.16 -4.90
CA ALA A 153 -30.73 48.13 -5.64
C ALA A 153 -32.00 47.35 -6.03
N ALA A 154 -33.23 47.81 -5.83
CA ALA A 154 -33.80 49.06 -5.34
C ALA A 154 -35.18 48.75 -4.73
#